data_AF-A0A928L3U2-F1
#
_entry.id   AF-A0A928L3U2-F1
#
_cell.length_a   1.000
_cell.length_b   1.000
_cell.length_c   1.000
_cell.angle_alpha   90.00
_cell.angle_beta   90.00
_cell.angle_gamma   90.00
#
_symmetry.space_group_name_H-M   'P 1'
#
loop_
_entity.id
_entity.type
_entity.pdbx_description
1 polymer ?
#
loop_
_entity_poly.entity_id
_entity_poly.type
_entity_poly.pdbx_seq_one_letter_code
_entity_poly.pdbx_strand_id
1 'polypeptide(L)'
;MRKQSEKKDVIRSVRMTEEEDQNIVCLAKQRKQSVSAYMVEQSMHPGHGMRPELLVRIQNLLNTAVRIEGKLEPEALNEMRKEANDIWSLLK
;
A
#
# COMPACT_ATOMS: atom_id res chain seq x y z
N MET A 1 12.43 -6.38 26.05
CA MET A 1 13.49 -6.63 25.05
C MET A 1 12.82 -7.21 23.80
N ARG A 2 13.32 -6.89 22.59
CA ARG A 2 12.78 -7.47 21.33
C ARG A 2 13.05 -8.97 21.26
N LYS A 3 12.20 -9.73 20.57
CA LYS A 3 12.40 -11.18 20.35
C LYS A 3 13.68 -11.40 19.54
N GLN A 4 14.34 -12.53 19.74
CA GLN A 4 15.59 -12.86 19.05
C GLN A 4 15.41 -12.87 17.51
N SER A 5 14.23 -13.24 17.03
CA SER A 5 13.83 -13.22 15.62
C SER A 5 13.61 -11.82 15.03
N GLU A 6 13.51 -10.78 15.86
CA GLU A 6 13.29 -9.38 15.44
C GLU A 6 14.58 -8.55 15.48
N LYS A 7 15.69 -9.16 15.90
CA LYS A 7 16.99 -8.50 15.93
C LYS A 7 17.53 -8.34 14.50
N LYS A 8 17.92 -7.11 14.16
CA LYS A 8 18.41 -6.76 12.83
C LYS A 8 19.95 -6.84 12.81
N ASP A 9 20.47 -8.06 12.92
CA ASP A 9 21.91 -8.31 13.12
C ASP A 9 22.66 -8.63 11.82
N VAL A 10 21.94 -8.73 10.69
CA VAL A 10 22.52 -9.01 9.37
C VAL A 10 22.68 -7.72 8.58
N ILE A 11 23.90 -7.47 8.09
CA ILE A 11 24.25 -6.28 7.30
C ILE A 11 24.57 -6.70 5.86
N ARG A 12 24.04 -5.95 4.89
CA ARG A 12 24.33 -6.11 3.46
C ARG A 12 24.62 -4.74 2.85
N SER A 13 25.59 -4.68 1.95
CA SER A 13 25.90 -3.50 1.16
C SER A 13 25.25 -3.60 -0.22
N VAL A 14 24.67 -2.50 -0.70
CA VAL A 14 24.03 -2.40 -2.02
C VAL A 14 24.76 -1.33 -2.81
N ARG A 15 25.08 -1.61 -4.08
CA ARG A 15 25.57 -0.61 -5.04
C ARG A 15 24.38 -0.07 -5.83
N MET A 16 24.36 1.23 -6.01
CA MET A 16 23.30 1.95 -6.73
C MET A 16 23.89 3.18 -7.40
N THR A 17 23.19 3.71 -8.38
CA THR A 17 23.52 5.01 -8.99
C THR A 17 23.15 6.16 -8.06
N GLU A 18 23.66 7.34 -8.35
CA GLU A 18 23.33 8.55 -7.58
C GLU A 18 21.84 8.91 -7.70
N GLU A 19 21.23 8.70 -8.88
CA GLU A 19 19.80 8.92 -9.09
C GLU A 19 18.95 7.94 -8.26
N GLU A 20 19.34 6.67 -8.20
CA GLU A 20 18.67 5.66 -7.37
C GLU A 20 18.72 6.02 -5.88
N ASP A 21 19.88 6.47 -5.38
CA ASP A 21 20.02 6.92 -3.99
C ASP A 21 19.10 8.11 -3.68
N GLN A 22 19.11 9.14 -4.52
CA GLN A 22 18.27 10.33 -4.36
C GLN A 22 16.78 9.99 -4.31
N ASN A 23 16.34 9.11 -5.21
CA ASN A 23 14.95 8.64 -5.26
C ASN A 23 14.57 7.87 -3.99
N ILE A 24 15.42 6.94 -3.54
CA ILE A 24 15.18 6.15 -2.32
C ILE A 24 15.12 7.06 -1.08
N VAL A 25 16.04 8.01 -0.96
CA VAL A 25 16.07 8.97 0.16
C VAL A 25 14.80 9.82 0.18
N CYS A 26 14.35 10.30 -0.98
CA CYS A 26 13.12 11.10 -1.09
C CYS A 26 11.89 10.29 -0.62
N LEU A 27 11.73 9.07 -1.13
CA LEU A 27 10.60 8.20 -0.77
C LEU A 27 10.60 7.79 0.71
N ALA A 28 11.78 7.49 1.26
CA ALA A 28 11.94 7.19 2.69
C ALA A 28 11.54 8.40 3.57
N LYS A 29 11.93 9.62 3.18
CA LYS A 29 11.53 10.86 3.86
C LYS A 29 10.02 11.07 3.81
N GLN A 30 9.38 10.89 2.65
CA GLN A 30 7.93 11.00 2.51
C GLN A 30 7.18 10.03 3.45
N ARG A 31 7.76 8.86 3.72
CA ARG A 31 7.21 7.85 4.64
C ARG A 31 7.69 7.98 6.08
N LYS A 32 8.51 8.99 6.41
CA LYS A 32 9.12 9.20 7.73
C LYS A 32 9.91 7.96 8.23
N GLN A 33 10.58 7.26 7.33
CA GLN A 33 11.38 6.08 7.60
C GLN A 33 12.86 6.35 7.32
N SER A 34 13.76 5.58 7.93
CA SER A 34 15.15 5.53 7.48
C SER A 34 15.25 4.81 6.13
N VAL A 35 16.27 5.13 5.33
CA VAL A 35 16.56 4.45 4.06
C VAL A 35 16.60 2.93 4.21
N SER A 36 17.32 2.44 5.23
CA SER A 36 17.43 1.01 5.51
C SER A 36 16.09 0.35 5.86
N ALA A 37 15.22 1.02 6.63
CA ALA A 37 13.91 0.50 6.98
C ALA A 37 12.98 0.47 5.76
N TYR A 38 13.01 1.53 4.96
CA TYR A 38 12.24 1.64 3.72
C TYR A 38 12.64 0.57 2.72
N MET A 39 13.94 0.39 2.46
CA MET A 39 14.44 -0.62 1.52
C MET A 39 14.02 -2.04 1.95
N VAL A 40 14.21 -2.40 3.22
CA VAL A 40 13.80 -3.72 3.73
C VAL A 40 12.30 -3.92 3.61
N GLU A 41 11.50 -2.91 3.94
CA GLU A 41 10.03 -2.99 3.82
C GLU A 41 9.59 -3.17 2.37
N GLN A 42 10.15 -2.42 1.42
CA GLN A 42 9.80 -2.55 0.00
C GLN A 42 10.26 -3.89 -0.59
N SER A 43 11.42 -4.42 -0.17
CA SER A 43 11.90 -5.73 -0.62
C SER A 43 11.12 -6.91 -0.03
N MET A 44 10.55 -6.76 1.17
CA MET A 44 9.70 -7.80 1.79
C MET A 44 8.26 -7.78 1.30
N HIS A 45 7.83 -6.64 0.74
CA HIS A 45 6.47 -6.43 0.23
C HIS A 45 6.46 -5.89 -1.20
N PRO A 46 7.03 -6.63 -2.19
CA PRO A 46 6.99 -6.21 -3.58
C PRO A 46 5.53 -6.18 -4.06
N GLY A 47 5.01 -5.00 -4.40
CA GLY A 47 3.66 -4.83 -4.96
C GLY A 47 2.64 -4.07 -4.10
N HIS A 48 2.97 -3.60 -2.89
CA HIS A 48 2.03 -2.81 -2.06
C HIS A 48 1.96 -1.32 -2.47
N GLY A 49 1.77 -1.06 -3.77
CA GLY A 49 1.45 0.27 -4.31
C GLY A 49 0.13 0.83 -3.78
N MET A 50 -0.75 -0.04 -3.27
CA MET A 50 -1.97 0.36 -2.57
C MET A 50 -2.01 -0.27 -1.18
N ARG A 51 -1.82 0.55 -0.15
CA ARG A 51 -1.88 0.11 1.24
C ARG A 51 -3.31 -0.38 1.54
N PRO A 52 -3.52 -1.48 2.30
CA PRO A 52 -4.85 -1.95 2.68
C PRO A 52 -5.75 -0.85 3.28
N GLU A 53 -5.16 0.12 3.99
CA GLU A 53 -5.90 1.26 4.53
C GLU A 53 -6.46 2.20 3.45
N LEU A 54 -5.80 2.32 2.30
CA LEU A 54 -6.28 3.11 1.16
C LEU A 54 -7.49 2.42 0.50
N LEU A 55 -7.46 1.09 0.39
CA LEU A 55 -8.56 0.30 -0.15
C LEU A 55 -9.80 0.39 0.74
N VAL A 56 -9.64 0.27 2.06
CA VAL A 56 -10.74 0.46 3.01
C VAL A 56 -11.33 1.88 2.89
N ARG A 57 -10.49 2.89 2.67
CA ARG A 57 -10.95 4.27 2.44
C ARG A 57 -11.72 4.43 1.12
N ILE A 58 -11.26 3.80 0.03
CA ILE A 58 -11.96 3.78 -1.26
C ILE A 58 -13.32 3.09 -1.12
N GLN A 59 -13.35 1.91 -0.49
CA GLN A 59 -14.59 1.18 -0.24
C GLN A 59 -15.59 1.99 0.60
N ASN A 60 -15.11 2.64 1.67
CA ASN A 60 -15.96 3.48 2.52
C ASN A 60 -16.49 4.72 1.78
N LEU A 61 -15.70 5.29 0.88
CA LEU A 61 -16.10 6.41 0.04
C LEU A 61 -17.20 5.98 -0.96
N LEU A 62 -17.04 4.83 -1.61
CA LEU A 62 -18.06 4.24 -2.50
C LEU A 62 -19.35 3.91 -1.75
N ASN A 63 -19.25 3.28 -0.57
CA ASN A 63 -20.41 2.99 0.28
C ASN A 63 -21.13 4.28 0.72
N THR A 64 -20.38 5.36 0.94
CA THR A 64 -20.95 6.66 1.31
C THR A 64 -21.63 7.33 0.12
N ALA A 65 -21.06 7.25 -1.08
CA ALA A 65 -21.68 7.72 -2.31
C ALA A 65 -23.02 7.00 -2.57
N VAL A 66 -23.03 5.68 -2.45
CA VAL A 66 -24.23 4.83 -2.53
C VAL A 66 -25.31 5.22 -1.51
N ARG A 67 -24.91 5.60 -0.29
CA ARG A 67 -25.85 6.02 0.76
C ARG A 67 -26.43 7.42 0.52
N ILE A 68 -25.69 8.31 -0.14
CA ILE A 68 -26.11 9.68 -0.45
C ILE A 68 -27.03 9.70 -1.68
N GLU A 69 -26.79 8.84 -2.68
CA GLU A 69 -27.72 8.64 -3.79
C GLU A 69 -28.78 7.59 -3.46
N GLY A 70 -29.76 7.97 -2.62
CA GLY A 70 -30.91 7.14 -2.27
C GLY A 70 -31.88 6.79 -3.42
N LYS A 71 -31.40 6.72 -4.67
CA LYS A 71 -32.20 6.47 -5.89
C LYS A 71 -31.44 5.74 -7.02
N LEU A 72 -30.27 5.15 -6.80
CA LEU A 72 -29.61 4.41 -7.89
C LEU A 72 -30.21 3.00 -8.07
N GLU A 73 -30.50 2.71 -9.34
CA GLU A 73 -30.87 1.41 -9.88
C GLU A 73 -30.03 0.27 -9.27
N PRO A 74 -30.66 -0.82 -8.78
CA PRO A 74 -29.98 -1.93 -8.11
C PRO A 74 -28.84 -2.57 -8.93
N GLU A 75 -28.92 -2.49 -10.26
CA GLU A 75 -27.92 -3.05 -11.17
C GLU A 75 -26.58 -2.31 -11.10
N ALA A 76 -26.59 -0.98 -11.11
CA ALA A 76 -25.37 -0.17 -11.02
C ALA A 76 -24.60 -0.40 -9.71
N LEU A 77 -25.35 -0.71 -8.65
CA LEU A 77 -24.80 -1.00 -7.32
C LEU A 77 -24.11 -2.37 -7.27
N ASN A 78 -24.65 -3.35 -7.99
CA ASN A 78 -24.01 -4.65 -8.15
C ASN A 78 -22.76 -4.58 -9.03
N GLU A 79 -22.77 -3.77 -10.10
CA GLU A 79 -21.60 -3.55 -10.95
C GLU A 79 -20.45 -2.88 -10.18
N MET A 80 -20.74 -1.80 -9.44
CA MET A 80 -19.73 -1.15 -8.59
C MET A 80 -19.15 -2.10 -7.54
N ARG A 81 -19.99 -2.95 -6.93
CA ARG A 81 -19.51 -3.93 -5.94
C ARG A 81 -18.63 -5.00 -6.58
N LYS A 82 -18.94 -5.38 -7.83
CA LYS A 82 -18.15 -6.32 -8.60
C LYS A 82 -16.79 -5.72 -8.96
N GLU A 83 -16.75 -4.48 -9.45
CA GLU A 83 -15.49 -3.78 -9.74
C GLU A 83 -14.63 -3.60 -8.49
N ALA A 84 -15.22 -3.26 -7.35
CA ALA A 84 -14.48 -3.15 -6.09
C ALA A 84 -13.86 -4.49 -5.65
N ASN A 85 -14.59 -5.60 -5.84
CA ASN A 85 -14.08 -6.94 -5.58
C ASN A 85 -13.01 -7.37 -6.59
N ASP A 86 -13.15 -7.00 -7.86
CA ASP A 86 -12.15 -7.28 -8.90
C ASP A 86 -10.84 -6.54 -8.61
N ILE A 87 -10.92 -5.26 -8.24
CA ILE A 87 -9.77 -4.47 -7.77
C ILE A 87 -9.12 -5.14 -6.55
N TRP A 88 -9.92 -5.65 -5.61
CA TRP A 88 -9.40 -6.39 -4.45
C TRP A 88 -8.68 -7.69 -4.85
N SER A 89 -9.17 -8.39 -5.88
CA SER A 89 -8.60 -9.66 -6.35
C SER A 89 -7.24 -9.47 -7.06
N LEU A 90 -7.05 -8.35 -7.74
CA LEU A 90 -5.81 -7.99 -8.44
C LEU A 90 -4.67 -7.58 -7.51
N LEU A 91 -4.95 -7.46 -6.21
CA LEU A 91 -4.00 -7.03 -5.18
C LEU A 91 -3.59 -8.16 -4.22
N LYS A 92 -4.05 -9.40 -4.48
CA LYS A 92 -3.56 -10.62 -3.83
C LYS A 92 -2.33 -11.16 -4.56
#